data_AF-A0A087TPJ3-F1
#
_entry.id   AF-A0A087TPJ3-F1
#
_cell.length_a   1.000
_cell.length_b   1.000
_cell.length_c   1.000
_cell.angle_alpha   90.00
_cell.angle_beta   90.00
_cell.angle_gamma   90.00
#
_symmetry.space_group_name_H-M   'P 1'
#
loop_
_entity.id
_entity.type
_entity.pdbx_description
1 polymer ?
#
loop_
_entity_poly.entity_id
_entity_poly.type
_entity_poly.pdbx_seq_one_letter_code
_entity_poly.pdbx_strand_id
1 'polypeptide(L)'
;MLLWIPWILSCIIFSSVVSGVVNYDGNARQNNSTSGLVILGASEIEKSESRRMHFTDGGRYNPTDRNYDVMSECDALIRSQEGWIFTPNYPSDYGNYRTCDYVIQRLTPDTCRVEMTLNDFDLEESDHCLADYLDLRDGQQGVLCGALASGTKKQLQYRSGQYTMTLRFKSDKENTRKGFMIQLKQIPRSCGATNLPRPNACNQYIDTFTSSLSSPGYPNGYAPNLRCSYTIRRADSRICKVLLEIRLLDFGRHTGGPCRGDYLEFPDLSRTCVGYPSRKIVDFLRGSDLLTFTFISDGYGSGKGFDIEVLQVPDSCTASPVPPRQPGSGSEQCDQEVISVTGHFTSPRFPNSYGPNERCRFTIRKVDPSVCSVELDFRRFDLEYSGSRCSKDYLTLPSLNRLCGTISGKQLMELPKDSDYVNLYFVSDGYGHAPGFDIHVTQLFNTCDGYGLQGPCDQEIGTFTGSFTSPGYPSSYSPNQRCTFSIHRADLTVCSVELNFKKFDIEFSRDQCSKDFLMLPDRSRLCGT
;
A
#
# COMPACT_ATOMS: atom_id res chain seq x y z
N MET A 1 13.68 29.06 -33.31
CA MET A 1 12.85 27.86 -33.51
C MET A 1 13.71 26.66 -33.18
N LEU A 2 13.66 26.17 -31.93
CA LEU A 2 14.39 24.99 -31.45
C LEU A 2 13.64 24.44 -30.24
N LEU A 3 13.47 23.12 -30.26
CA LEU A 3 12.59 22.30 -29.43
C LEU A 3 12.99 22.29 -27.95
N TRP A 4 11.97 22.30 -27.08
CA TRP A 4 12.11 21.93 -25.66
C TRP A 4 11.78 20.44 -25.49
N ILE A 5 12.77 19.67 -25.04
CA ILE A 5 12.64 18.32 -24.49
C ILE A 5 12.89 18.45 -22.98
N PRO A 6 11.98 18.05 -22.08
CA PRO A 6 12.29 18.01 -20.65
C PRO A 6 13.07 16.75 -20.33
N TRP A 7 14.27 16.94 -19.76
CA TRP A 7 15.09 15.88 -19.20
C TRP A 7 14.49 15.40 -17.88
N ILE A 8 14.27 14.09 -17.77
CA ILE A 8 14.12 13.37 -16.50
C ILE A 8 15.54 13.13 -15.99
N LEU A 9 15.97 13.88 -14.98
CA LEU A 9 17.18 13.54 -14.21
C LEU A 9 16.79 12.52 -13.13
N SER A 10 17.18 11.26 -13.35
CA SER A 10 17.24 10.24 -12.31
C SER A 10 18.57 10.36 -11.55
N CYS A 11 18.52 10.24 -10.22
CA CYS A 11 19.70 10.25 -9.35
C CYS A 11 20.65 9.10 -9.72
N ILE A 12 21.92 9.43 -9.95
CA ILE A 12 23.06 8.50 -10.02
C ILE A 12 24.00 8.90 -8.89
N ILE A 13 24.38 7.97 -8.01
CA ILE A 13 25.45 8.19 -7.02
C ILE A 13 26.55 7.13 -7.24
N PHE A 14 27.77 7.61 -7.51
CA PHE A 14 29.02 6.86 -7.38
C PHE A 14 29.47 6.92 -5.90
N SER A 15 29.95 5.81 -5.34
CA SER A 15 30.70 5.80 -4.08
C SER A 15 32.12 5.33 -4.33
N SER A 16 33.11 6.16 -4.02
CA SER A 16 34.52 5.79 -3.89
C SER A 16 34.88 5.69 -2.41
N VAL A 17 35.60 4.62 -2.03
CA VAL A 17 36.09 4.38 -0.67
C VAL A 17 37.57 4.75 -0.61
N VAL A 18 37.96 5.60 0.33
CA VAL A 18 39.36 5.84 0.72
C VAL A 18 39.55 5.29 2.13
N SER A 19 40.40 4.28 2.28
CA SER A 19 40.79 3.68 3.56
C SER A 19 41.89 4.51 4.24
N GLY A 20 41.75 4.77 5.54
CA GLY A 20 42.80 5.26 6.42
C GLY A 20 42.91 4.38 7.67
N VAL A 21 44.11 3.86 7.92
CA VAL A 21 44.48 2.99 9.06
C VAL A 21 44.89 3.85 10.25
N VAL A 22 44.48 3.51 11.48
CA VAL A 22 45.07 4.02 12.72
C VAL A 22 45.30 2.87 13.71
N ASN A 23 46.56 2.70 14.14
CA ASN A 23 47.01 1.82 15.24
C ASN A 23 46.85 2.53 16.60
N TYR A 24 46.60 1.77 17.67
CA TYR A 24 46.78 2.25 19.05
C TYR A 24 47.42 1.19 19.96
N ASP A 25 48.52 1.60 20.59
CA ASP A 25 49.16 0.99 21.77
C ASP A 25 48.75 1.76 23.04
N GLY A 26 48.52 1.03 24.15
CA GLY A 26 48.93 1.40 25.51
C GLY A 26 48.17 2.44 26.36
N ASN A 27 47.42 1.94 27.36
CA ASN A 27 47.25 2.42 28.76
C ASN A 27 47.04 3.93 29.07
N ALA A 28 45.86 4.29 29.62
CA ALA A 28 45.68 4.99 30.91
C ALA A 28 44.19 5.27 31.22
N ARG A 29 43.85 5.33 32.52
CA ARG A 29 42.51 5.48 33.08
C ARG A 29 41.98 6.93 33.09
N GLN A 30 40.66 6.99 32.94
CA GLN A 30 39.66 7.98 33.42
C GLN A 30 39.41 9.31 32.67
N ASN A 31 38.14 9.37 32.21
CA ASN A 31 37.18 10.46 32.10
C ASN A 31 37.05 11.25 30.77
N ASN A 32 35.77 11.34 30.37
CA ASN A 32 35.10 12.08 29.30
C ASN A 32 35.03 11.48 27.88
N SER A 33 33.77 11.21 27.51
CA SER A 33 33.10 11.23 26.19
C SER A 33 33.93 10.91 24.93
N THR A 34 33.56 9.85 24.20
CA THR A 34 32.99 9.91 22.83
C THR A 34 32.86 8.52 22.20
N SER A 35 31.66 8.28 21.65
CA SER A 35 31.30 7.65 20.37
C SER A 35 31.89 6.31 19.90
N GLY A 36 30.99 5.44 19.41
CA GLY A 36 31.20 4.71 18.16
C GLY A 36 30.66 3.29 18.10
N LEU A 37 29.36 3.11 17.83
CA LEU A 37 28.89 1.90 17.15
C LEU A 37 28.39 2.33 15.77
N VAL A 38 29.12 1.92 14.73
CA VAL A 38 28.71 2.04 13.33
C VAL A 38 27.76 0.88 13.06
N ILE A 39 26.48 1.18 12.83
CA ILE A 39 25.56 0.25 12.17
C ILE A 39 25.32 0.80 10.76
N LEU A 40 25.88 0.13 9.76
CA LEU A 40 25.54 0.32 8.36
C LEU A 40 24.21 -0.37 8.11
N GLY A 41 23.13 0.42 8.09
CA GLY A 41 21.83 0.00 7.57
C GLY A 41 21.48 0.87 6.37
N ALA A 42 21.86 0.45 5.17
CA ALA A 42 21.30 1.01 3.96
C ALA A 42 19.95 0.33 3.71
N SER A 43 18.84 1.03 3.94
CA SER A 43 17.53 0.62 3.42
C SER A 43 17.25 1.37 2.13
N GLU A 44 17.11 0.65 1.02
CA GLU A 44 16.51 1.20 -0.19
C GLU A 44 15.05 1.60 0.07
N ILE A 45 14.69 2.78 -0.45
CA ILE A 45 13.39 3.43 -0.29
C ILE A 45 12.55 3.07 -1.52
N GLU A 46 11.51 2.24 -1.34
CA GLU A 46 10.41 2.16 -2.30
C GLU A 46 9.20 2.98 -1.82
N LYS A 47 8.53 3.59 -2.80
CA LYS A 47 7.38 4.49 -2.69
C LYS A 47 6.20 3.88 -1.90
N SER A 48 5.86 4.42 -0.74
CA SER A 48 4.48 4.83 -0.38
C SER A 48 4.42 5.44 1.03
N GLU A 49 3.33 6.15 1.25
CA GLU A 49 3.03 7.12 2.30
C GLU A 49 3.10 6.59 3.75
N SER A 50 3.66 7.41 4.65
CA SER A 50 3.47 7.48 6.12
C SER A 50 3.40 6.18 6.95
N ARG A 51 4.05 6.15 8.12
CA ARG A 51 3.70 5.15 9.14
C ARG A 51 3.25 5.78 10.46
N ARG A 52 2.16 5.23 11.01
CA ARG A 52 1.63 5.42 12.37
C ARG A 52 1.92 4.19 13.23
N MET A 53 2.00 4.38 14.54
CA MET A 53 2.06 3.36 15.59
C MET A 53 0.83 3.43 16.49
N HIS A 54 0.38 2.25 16.91
CA HIS A 54 -0.70 2.04 17.88
C HIS A 54 -0.15 1.65 19.26
N PHE A 55 -0.90 2.03 20.30
CA PHE A 55 -0.73 1.64 21.71
C PHE A 55 -1.99 0.89 22.15
N THR A 56 -1.84 -0.20 22.91
CA THR A 56 -2.92 -0.81 23.72
C THR A 56 -2.31 -1.35 25.03
N ASP A 57 -3.03 -1.14 26.13
CA ASP A 57 -2.67 -1.50 27.51
C ASP A 57 -3.39 -2.78 27.95
N GLY A 58 -2.70 -3.62 28.72
CA GLY A 58 -3.32 -4.40 29.80
C GLY A 58 -3.79 -5.83 29.49
N GLY A 59 -2.94 -6.82 29.79
CA GLY A 59 -3.37 -8.21 30.01
C GLY A 59 -2.24 -9.11 30.52
N ARG A 60 -2.18 -9.35 31.83
CA ARG A 60 -1.19 -10.22 32.50
C ARG A 60 -1.35 -11.68 32.05
N TYR A 61 -0.27 -12.33 31.62
CA TYR A 61 -0.18 -13.80 31.59
C TYR A 61 1.14 -14.28 32.19
N ASN A 62 1.05 -15.35 32.98
CA ASN A 62 2.04 -15.87 33.91
C ASN A 62 3.00 -16.85 33.18
N PRO A 63 4.33 -16.78 33.35
CA PRO A 63 5.26 -17.57 32.55
C PRO A 63 5.55 -18.92 33.22
N THR A 64 4.79 -19.95 32.87
CA THR A 64 5.26 -21.33 32.98
C THR A 64 4.90 -22.09 31.72
N ASP A 65 5.71 -21.91 30.67
CA ASP A 65 5.97 -22.99 29.73
C ASP A 65 7.38 -22.83 29.15
N ARG A 66 8.22 -23.82 29.46
CA ARG A 66 9.57 -23.97 28.91
C ARG A 66 9.45 -24.68 27.56
N ASN A 67 9.81 -23.98 26.48
CA ASN A 67 10.71 -24.47 25.44
C ASN A 67 10.88 -23.36 24.39
N TYR A 68 11.96 -22.60 24.47
CA TYR A 68 12.42 -21.84 23.31
C TYR A 68 13.78 -22.38 22.92
N ASP A 69 13.80 -22.96 21.71
CA ASP A 69 15.00 -23.38 21.01
C ASP A 69 15.94 -22.17 20.89
N VAL A 70 17.18 -22.32 21.36
CA VAL A 70 18.19 -21.26 21.26
C VAL A 70 18.63 -21.22 19.80
N MET A 71 18.08 -20.29 19.02
CA MET A 71 18.46 -20.09 17.62
C MET A 71 19.96 -19.73 17.52
N SER A 72 20.66 -20.36 16.58
CA SER A 72 22.09 -20.20 16.30
C SER A 72 22.40 -18.79 15.76
N GLU A 73 23.64 -18.30 15.94
CA GLU A 73 24.09 -16.93 15.57
C GLU A 73 23.92 -16.58 14.07
N CYS A 74 23.67 -17.58 13.22
CA CYS A 74 23.54 -17.44 11.77
C CYS A 74 22.17 -17.84 11.21
N ASP A 75 21.22 -18.22 12.06
CA ASP A 75 19.87 -18.58 11.61
C ASP A 75 19.15 -17.34 11.09
N ALA A 76 18.34 -17.52 10.04
CA ALA A 76 17.58 -16.42 9.46
C ALA A 76 16.14 -16.84 9.11
N LEU A 77 15.22 -15.90 9.26
CA LEU A 77 13.81 -16.06 8.88
C LEU A 77 13.45 -15.08 7.76
N ILE A 78 13.20 -15.60 6.57
CA ILE A 78 12.89 -14.84 5.38
C ILE A 78 11.37 -14.79 5.21
N ARG A 79 10.79 -13.59 5.39
CA ARG A 79 9.34 -13.34 5.20
C ARG A 79 9.01 -12.52 3.96
N SER A 80 10.01 -11.84 3.42
CA SER A 80 9.89 -10.98 2.25
C SER A 80 9.80 -11.79 0.95
N GLN A 81 9.29 -11.15 -0.10
CA GLN A 81 9.23 -11.75 -1.43
C GLN A 81 10.62 -12.03 -1.99
N GLU A 82 11.58 -11.13 -1.75
CA GLU A 82 12.99 -11.32 -2.08
C GLU A 82 13.85 -11.21 -0.81
N GLY A 83 14.95 -11.94 -0.76
CA GLY A 83 15.85 -11.94 0.39
C GLY A 83 17.21 -12.53 0.03
N TRP A 84 18.18 -12.29 0.91
CA TRP A 84 19.55 -12.78 0.74
C TRP A 84 19.95 -13.62 1.93
N ILE A 85 20.69 -14.69 1.69
CA ILE A 85 21.29 -15.52 2.73
C ILE A 85 22.78 -15.68 2.46
N PHE A 86 23.53 -15.74 3.56
CA PHE A 86 24.98 -15.79 3.58
C PHE A 86 25.46 -16.80 4.59
N THR A 87 26.59 -17.45 4.32
CA THR A 87 27.32 -18.18 5.37
C THR A 87 27.84 -17.20 6.43
N PRO A 88 28.07 -17.68 7.67
CA PRO A 88 28.75 -16.89 8.69
C PRO A 88 30.07 -16.33 8.15
N ASN A 89 30.39 -15.09 8.49
CA ASN A 89 31.63 -14.38 8.12
C ASN A 89 31.84 -14.07 6.63
N TYR A 90 30.91 -14.42 5.74
CA TYR A 90 31.01 -14.07 4.32
C TYR A 90 31.27 -12.55 4.15
N PRO A 91 32.24 -12.10 3.32
CA PRO A 91 32.96 -12.86 2.28
C PRO A 91 34.24 -13.56 2.76
N SER A 92 34.54 -13.58 4.06
CA SER A 92 35.60 -14.41 4.64
C SER A 92 35.14 -15.85 4.87
N ASP A 93 36.09 -16.75 5.09
CA ASP A 93 35.79 -18.16 5.26
C ASP A 93 34.85 -18.42 6.45
N TYR A 94 33.90 -19.34 6.26
CA TYR A 94 33.02 -19.78 7.35
C TYR A 94 33.81 -20.57 8.40
N GLY A 95 33.26 -20.71 9.61
CA GLY A 95 33.91 -21.49 10.68
C GLY A 95 33.61 -23.00 10.59
N ASN A 96 34.44 -23.80 11.26
CA ASN A 96 34.17 -25.23 11.49
C ASN A 96 32.97 -25.44 12.42
N TYR A 97 32.33 -26.62 12.30
CA TYR A 97 31.22 -27.09 13.13
C TYR A 97 30.02 -26.15 13.17
N ARG A 98 29.74 -25.44 12.08
CA ARG A 98 28.61 -24.52 11.99
C ARG A 98 27.38 -25.25 11.49
N THR A 99 26.24 -24.86 12.05
CA THR A 99 24.92 -25.25 11.56
C THR A 99 24.07 -23.99 11.53
N CYS A 100 23.55 -23.66 10.36
CA CYS A 100 22.71 -22.47 10.15
C CYS A 100 21.44 -22.88 9.43
N ASP A 101 20.29 -22.50 9.99
CA ASP A 101 18.98 -22.72 9.41
C ASP A 101 18.41 -21.43 8.82
N TYR A 102 18.15 -21.48 7.52
CA TYR A 102 17.49 -20.41 6.78
C TYR A 102 16.05 -20.83 6.51
N VAL A 103 15.13 -20.32 7.31
CA VAL A 103 13.71 -20.63 7.22
C VAL A 103 13.04 -19.61 6.30
N ILE A 104 12.51 -20.08 5.19
CA ILE A 104 11.73 -19.28 4.25
C ILE A 104 10.26 -19.45 4.61
N GLN A 105 9.64 -18.40 5.13
CA GLN A 105 8.21 -18.36 5.38
C GLN A 105 7.48 -17.96 4.11
N ARG A 106 6.50 -18.78 3.76
CA ARG A 106 5.70 -18.64 2.57
C ARG A 106 4.99 -17.28 2.56
N LEU A 107 5.29 -16.47 1.55
CA LEU A 107 4.76 -15.11 1.39
C LEU A 107 3.23 -15.08 1.45
N THR A 108 2.58 -15.98 0.72
CA THR A 108 1.11 -16.11 0.63
C THR A 108 0.70 -17.57 0.35
N PRO A 109 -0.55 -17.98 0.67
CA PRO A 109 -1.03 -19.34 0.40
C PRO A 109 -1.01 -19.79 -1.06
N ASP A 110 -0.80 -18.91 -2.03
CA ASP A 110 -0.68 -19.20 -3.47
C ASP A 110 0.77 -19.16 -4.00
N THR A 111 1.75 -18.91 -3.13
CA THR A 111 3.19 -18.97 -3.42
C THR A 111 3.71 -20.40 -3.21
N CYS A 112 3.86 -21.20 -4.26
CA CYS A 112 4.38 -22.58 -4.18
C CYS A 112 5.85 -22.73 -4.61
N ARG A 113 6.46 -21.71 -5.23
CA ARG A 113 7.79 -21.77 -5.84
C ARG A 113 8.70 -20.67 -5.30
N VAL A 114 9.96 -21.02 -5.10
CA VAL A 114 11.04 -20.09 -4.73
C VAL A 114 12.17 -20.25 -5.73
N GLU A 115 12.58 -19.14 -6.32
CA GLU A 115 13.77 -19.05 -7.16
C GLU A 115 14.99 -18.76 -6.29
N MET A 116 16.01 -19.60 -6.41
CA MET A 116 17.27 -19.46 -5.71
C MET A 116 18.37 -19.18 -6.74
N THR A 117 19.11 -18.09 -6.57
CA THR A 117 20.25 -17.72 -7.43
C THR A 117 21.52 -17.72 -6.58
N LEU A 118 22.48 -18.58 -6.95
CA LEU A 118 23.80 -18.66 -6.32
C LEU A 118 24.69 -17.58 -6.94
N ASN A 119 24.85 -16.45 -6.27
CA ASN A 119 25.68 -15.35 -6.78
C ASN A 119 27.17 -15.57 -6.48
N ASP A 120 27.46 -16.19 -5.35
CA ASP A 120 28.76 -16.76 -5.01
C ASP A 120 28.53 -18.03 -4.20
N PHE A 121 29.28 -19.09 -4.48
CA PHE A 121 29.09 -20.39 -3.81
C PHE A 121 30.37 -21.22 -3.90
N ASP A 122 31.05 -21.36 -2.76
CA ASP A 122 32.27 -22.12 -2.58
C ASP A 122 32.27 -22.76 -1.19
N LEU A 123 31.90 -24.04 -1.14
CA LEU A 123 32.00 -24.92 0.05
C LEU A 123 33.06 -26.00 -0.20
N GLU A 124 33.51 -26.68 0.84
CA GLU A 124 34.40 -27.84 0.66
C GLU A 124 33.79 -28.86 -0.30
N GLU A 125 34.57 -29.28 -1.30
CA GLU A 125 34.20 -30.35 -2.22
C GLU A 125 34.52 -31.71 -1.59
N SER A 126 33.54 -32.61 -1.56
CA SER A 126 33.69 -33.97 -1.04
C SER A 126 32.78 -34.94 -1.78
N ASP A 127 33.13 -36.23 -1.75
CA ASP A 127 32.30 -37.29 -2.34
C ASP A 127 30.89 -37.23 -1.75
N HIS A 128 29.90 -37.03 -2.62
CA HIS A 128 28.48 -36.90 -2.25
C HIS A 128 28.15 -35.78 -1.24
N CYS A 129 29.00 -34.75 -1.13
CA CYS A 129 28.82 -33.61 -0.20
C CYS A 129 28.67 -34.04 1.27
N LEU A 130 29.53 -34.96 1.73
CA LEU A 130 29.49 -35.51 3.09
C LEU A 130 30.19 -34.63 4.13
N ALA A 131 31.11 -33.76 3.71
CA ALA A 131 31.78 -32.78 4.56
C ALA A 131 30.91 -31.52 4.72
N ASP A 132 31.25 -30.43 4.05
CA ASP A 132 30.47 -29.18 4.09
C ASP A 132 29.37 -29.16 3.03
N TYR A 133 28.15 -28.77 3.40
CA TYR A 133 27.03 -28.76 2.48
C TYR A 133 25.92 -27.77 2.82
N LEU A 134 25.18 -27.36 1.78
CA LEU A 134 23.87 -26.72 1.87
C LEU A 134 22.77 -27.72 1.50
N ASP A 135 21.90 -28.01 2.46
CA ASP A 135 20.78 -28.94 2.33
C ASP A 135 19.51 -28.22 1.87
N LEU A 136 18.94 -28.69 0.76
CA LEU A 136 17.72 -28.18 0.14
C LEU A 136 16.55 -29.19 0.23
N ARG A 137 16.61 -30.22 1.09
CA ARG A 137 15.65 -31.34 1.11
C ARG A 137 14.19 -30.95 1.37
N ASP A 138 13.91 -29.86 2.08
CA ASP A 138 12.55 -29.33 2.20
C ASP A 138 12.04 -28.78 0.85
N GLY A 139 12.93 -28.22 0.03
CA GLY A 139 12.70 -27.71 -1.32
C GLY A 139 12.93 -28.71 -2.47
N GLN A 140 13.21 -29.98 -2.15
CA GLN A 140 13.34 -31.13 -3.06
C GLN A 140 14.47 -31.08 -4.11
N GLN A 141 15.62 -30.45 -3.82
CA GLN A 141 16.75 -30.36 -4.77
C GLN A 141 18.07 -30.98 -4.26
N GLY A 142 18.04 -31.77 -3.17
CA GLY A 142 19.22 -32.48 -2.66
C GLY A 142 20.17 -31.58 -1.85
N VAL A 143 21.45 -31.94 -1.81
CA VAL A 143 22.54 -31.20 -1.13
C VAL A 143 23.49 -30.58 -2.15
N LEU A 144 24.08 -29.43 -1.82
CA LEU A 144 25.06 -28.72 -2.64
C LEU A 144 26.38 -28.54 -1.87
N CYS A 145 27.51 -28.70 -2.55
CA CYS A 145 28.86 -28.46 -2.04
C CYS A 145 29.82 -28.11 -3.20
N GLY A 146 31.10 -27.82 -2.90
CA GLY A 146 32.08 -27.40 -3.89
C GLY A 146 31.88 -25.98 -4.40
N ALA A 147 32.66 -25.61 -5.42
CA ALA A 147 32.55 -24.34 -6.12
C ALA A 147 31.52 -24.44 -7.27
N LEU A 148 30.45 -23.64 -7.20
CA LEU A 148 29.41 -23.59 -8.23
C LEU A 148 29.46 -22.26 -8.99
N ALA A 149 29.14 -22.30 -10.29
CA ALA A 149 29.20 -21.12 -11.14
C ALA A 149 28.27 -20.01 -10.64
N SER A 150 28.79 -18.78 -10.60
CA SER A 150 27.99 -17.59 -10.29
C SER A 150 26.81 -17.45 -11.25
N GLY A 151 25.65 -17.10 -10.71
CA GLY A 151 24.39 -17.01 -11.44
C GLY A 151 23.65 -18.35 -11.60
N THR A 152 24.17 -19.46 -11.04
CA THR A 152 23.46 -20.75 -11.05
C THR A 152 22.08 -20.61 -10.39
N LYS A 153 21.02 -21.00 -11.10
CA LYS A 153 19.64 -20.91 -10.61
C LYS A 153 19.06 -22.28 -10.24
N LYS A 154 18.30 -22.33 -9.16
CA LYS A 154 17.53 -23.49 -8.71
C LYS A 154 16.09 -23.07 -8.43
N GLN A 155 15.16 -23.98 -8.70
CA GLN A 155 13.73 -23.80 -8.44
C GLN A 155 13.35 -24.73 -7.30
N LEU A 156 12.97 -24.15 -6.16
CA LEU A 156 12.50 -24.87 -4.98
C LEU A 156 10.98 -24.81 -4.92
N GLN A 157 10.35 -25.84 -4.37
CA GLN A 157 8.90 -25.89 -4.22
C GLN A 157 8.50 -26.22 -2.79
N TYR A 158 7.50 -25.49 -2.27
CA TYR A 158 6.86 -25.86 -1.01
C TYR A 158 6.11 -27.18 -1.20
N ARG A 159 6.24 -28.10 -0.25
CA ARG A 159 5.42 -29.31 -0.27
C ARG A 159 3.95 -28.95 -0.02
N SER A 160 3.05 -29.81 -0.48
CA SER A 160 1.61 -29.63 -0.25
C SER A 160 1.32 -29.44 1.24
N GLY A 161 0.62 -28.36 1.58
CA GLY A 161 0.28 -28.01 2.97
C GLY A 161 1.39 -27.36 3.80
N GLN A 162 2.62 -27.22 3.29
CA GLN A 162 3.69 -26.52 4.02
C GLN A 162 3.59 -25.00 3.88
N TYR A 163 3.87 -24.29 4.98
CA TYR A 163 3.92 -22.84 5.07
C TYR A 163 5.35 -22.30 5.26
N THR A 164 6.32 -23.20 5.48
CA THR A 164 7.74 -22.88 5.62
C THR A 164 8.58 -23.90 4.86
N MET A 165 9.77 -23.48 4.43
CA MET A 165 10.80 -24.32 3.83
C MET A 165 12.14 -23.99 4.51
N THR A 166 12.91 -24.99 4.90
CA THR A 166 14.20 -24.78 5.57
C THR A 166 15.35 -25.14 4.64
N LEU A 167 16.32 -24.24 4.49
CA LEU A 167 17.63 -24.55 3.92
C LEU A 167 18.63 -24.64 5.07
N ARG A 168 19.47 -25.68 5.10
CA ARG A 168 20.39 -25.90 6.23
C ARG A 168 21.83 -25.97 5.74
N PHE A 169 22.67 -25.05 6.20
CA PHE A 169 24.12 -25.13 6.01
C PHE A 169 24.74 -25.92 7.16
N LYS A 170 25.66 -26.83 6.84
CA LYS A 170 26.52 -27.52 7.81
C LYS A 170 27.97 -27.53 7.36
N SER A 171 28.88 -27.27 8.31
CA SER A 171 30.31 -27.48 8.14
C SER A 171 30.87 -28.51 9.13
N ASP A 172 31.92 -29.21 8.71
CA ASP A 172 32.63 -30.21 9.50
C ASP A 172 33.79 -29.60 10.31
N LYS A 173 34.81 -30.39 10.65
CA LYS A 173 35.90 -29.98 11.53
C LYS A 173 37.02 -29.23 10.82
N GLU A 174 37.12 -29.25 9.50
CA GLU A 174 38.26 -28.73 8.75
C GLU A 174 37.87 -28.18 7.35
N ASN A 175 38.86 -27.70 6.59
CA ASN A 175 38.71 -27.30 5.18
C ASN A 175 37.63 -26.25 4.84
N THR A 176 37.52 -25.22 5.67
CA THR A 176 36.64 -24.06 5.41
C THR A 176 36.93 -23.37 4.07
N ARG A 177 35.90 -22.75 3.50
CA ARG A 177 35.95 -21.98 2.25
C ARG A 177 35.20 -20.67 2.42
N LYS A 178 35.17 -19.85 1.36
CA LYS A 178 34.53 -18.54 1.32
C LYS A 178 33.04 -18.58 1.67
N GLY A 179 32.36 -19.69 1.40
CA GLY A 179 30.95 -19.87 1.70
C GLY A 179 30.05 -19.43 0.56
N PHE A 180 28.89 -18.83 0.86
CA PHE A 180 27.93 -18.47 -0.18
C PHE A 180 27.27 -17.10 0.02
N MET A 181 26.84 -16.54 -1.11
CA MET A 181 25.90 -15.43 -1.23
C MET A 181 24.76 -15.84 -2.18
N ILE A 182 23.57 -16.04 -1.61
CA ILE A 182 22.43 -16.58 -2.33
C ILE A 182 21.27 -15.59 -2.27
N GLN A 183 20.69 -15.31 -3.44
CA GLN A 183 19.45 -14.56 -3.55
C GLN A 183 18.27 -15.52 -3.64
N LEU A 184 17.24 -15.28 -2.82
CA LEU A 184 15.98 -15.98 -2.80
C LEU A 184 14.88 -15.05 -3.32
N LYS A 185 14.01 -15.57 -4.19
CA LYS A 185 12.85 -14.88 -4.72
C LYS A 185 11.64 -15.80 -4.68
N GLN A 186 10.73 -15.55 -3.75
CA GLN A 186 9.43 -16.21 -3.70
C GLN A 186 8.59 -15.75 -4.89
N ILE A 187 7.96 -16.68 -5.60
CA ILE A 187 7.14 -16.39 -6.78
C ILE A 187 5.67 -16.44 -6.39
N PRO A 188 4.98 -15.29 -6.27
CA PRO A 188 3.54 -15.26 -6.02
C PRO A 188 2.77 -16.06 -7.07
N ARG A 189 1.64 -16.67 -6.67
CA ARG A 189 0.72 -17.39 -7.59
C ARG A 189 1.36 -18.55 -8.37
N SER A 190 2.38 -19.19 -7.83
CA SER A 190 3.12 -20.27 -8.50
C SER A 190 2.51 -21.67 -8.29
N CYS A 191 1.45 -21.80 -7.51
CA CYS A 191 0.70 -23.04 -7.35
C CYS A 191 -0.12 -23.37 -8.61
N GLY A 192 0.46 -24.12 -9.57
CA GLY A 192 -0.29 -24.59 -10.75
C GLY A 192 0.46 -24.63 -12.09
N ALA A 193 1.75 -24.35 -12.14
CA ALA A 193 2.52 -24.38 -13.39
C ALA A 193 2.94 -25.81 -13.79
N THR A 194 2.00 -26.61 -14.32
CA THR A 194 2.29 -27.78 -15.15
C THR A 194 1.95 -27.47 -16.61
N ASN A 195 2.93 -27.61 -17.51
CA ASN A 195 2.79 -27.42 -18.94
C ASN A 195 1.71 -28.35 -19.55
N LEU A 196 0.51 -27.81 -19.81
CA LEU A 196 -0.45 -28.08 -20.90
C LEU A 196 -1.71 -27.24 -20.60
N PRO A 197 -2.40 -26.68 -21.62
CA PRO A 197 -3.31 -25.55 -21.46
C PRO A 197 -4.56 -25.95 -20.68
N ARG A 198 -4.63 -25.52 -19.42
CA ARG A 198 -5.90 -25.45 -18.70
C ARG A 198 -6.64 -24.19 -19.18
N PRO A 199 -7.99 -24.20 -19.24
CA PRO A 199 -8.80 -23.04 -19.64
C PRO A 199 -8.56 -21.76 -18.82
N ASN A 200 -7.79 -21.83 -17.72
CA ASN A 200 -7.44 -20.74 -16.81
C ASN A 200 -5.92 -20.45 -16.73
N ALA A 201 -5.08 -21.05 -17.60
CA ALA A 201 -3.61 -20.88 -17.57
C ALA A 201 -3.14 -19.52 -18.10
N CYS A 202 -4.01 -18.78 -18.78
CA CYS A 202 -3.75 -17.44 -19.27
C CYS A 202 -4.29 -16.33 -18.35
N ASN A 203 -4.86 -16.69 -17.19
CA ASN A 203 -5.33 -15.71 -16.23
C ASN A 203 -4.13 -14.94 -15.67
N GLN A 204 -4.26 -13.62 -15.60
CA GLN A 204 -3.23 -12.75 -15.06
C GLN A 204 -3.79 -11.93 -13.92
N TYR A 205 -2.96 -11.65 -12.93
CA TYR A 205 -3.31 -10.76 -11.83
C TYR A 205 -2.26 -9.67 -11.70
N ILE A 206 -2.73 -8.44 -11.65
CA ILE A 206 -1.94 -7.22 -11.64
C ILE A 206 -2.17 -6.52 -10.30
N ASP A 207 -1.12 -6.34 -9.52
CA ASP A 207 -1.10 -5.55 -8.28
C ASP A 207 -0.21 -4.30 -8.40
N THR A 208 0.36 -4.07 -9.58
CA THR A 208 1.18 -2.90 -9.86
C THR A 208 0.33 -1.74 -10.37
N PHE A 209 0.83 -0.53 -10.15
CA PHE A 209 0.17 0.72 -10.55
C PHE A 209 0.06 0.88 -12.08
N THR A 210 1.07 0.41 -12.82
CA THR A 210 1.01 0.23 -14.28
C THR A 210 1.38 -1.20 -14.66
N SER A 211 0.94 -1.66 -15.84
CA SER A 211 1.31 -2.97 -16.38
C SER A 211 1.17 -3.02 -17.90
N SER A 212 1.85 -3.95 -18.57
CA SER A 212 1.65 -4.25 -19.98
C SER A 212 1.04 -5.64 -20.10
N LEU A 213 -0.06 -5.75 -20.82
CA LEU A 213 -0.82 -6.98 -21.00
C LEU A 213 -0.91 -7.34 -22.48
N SER A 214 -0.67 -8.60 -22.80
CA SER A 214 -0.89 -9.11 -24.15
C SER A 214 -1.66 -10.42 -24.11
N SER A 215 -2.41 -10.71 -25.18
CA SER A 215 -3.09 -12.00 -25.33
C SER A 215 -2.06 -13.14 -25.41
N PRO A 216 -2.41 -14.37 -24.98
CA PRO A 216 -1.52 -15.51 -25.12
C PRO A 216 -1.05 -15.69 -26.57
N GLY A 217 0.26 -15.81 -26.79
CA GLY A 217 0.82 -16.01 -28.12
C GLY A 217 0.96 -14.74 -28.99
N TYR A 218 0.61 -13.54 -28.48
CA TYR A 218 0.90 -12.27 -29.16
C TYR A 218 2.41 -12.12 -29.45
N PRO A 219 2.82 -11.63 -30.64
CA PRO A 219 2.00 -11.17 -31.77
C PRO A 219 1.67 -12.27 -32.81
N ASN A 220 2.03 -13.53 -32.53
CA ASN A 220 1.91 -14.65 -33.47
C ASN A 220 0.50 -15.26 -33.52
N GLY A 221 -0.40 -14.83 -32.62
CA GLY A 221 -1.79 -15.25 -32.53
C GLY A 221 -2.07 -16.15 -31.33
N TYR A 222 -3.34 -16.17 -30.93
CA TYR A 222 -3.82 -16.86 -29.74
C TYR A 222 -4.52 -18.19 -30.08
N ALA A 223 -4.60 -19.09 -29.11
CA ALA A 223 -5.27 -20.37 -29.27
C ALA A 223 -6.81 -20.23 -29.29
N PRO A 224 -7.55 -21.17 -29.92
CA PRO A 224 -9.01 -21.19 -29.88
C PRO A 224 -9.53 -21.64 -28.50
N ASN A 225 -10.80 -21.32 -28.21
CA ASN A 225 -11.56 -21.69 -27.02
C ASN A 225 -10.94 -21.23 -25.68
N LEU A 226 -10.28 -20.08 -25.66
CA LEU A 226 -9.70 -19.47 -24.46
C LEU A 226 -10.75 -18.70 -23.67
N ARG A 227 -10.56 -18.67 -22.34
CA ARG A 227 -11.28 -17.80 -21.41
C ARG A 227 -10.30 -17.23 -20.38
N CYS A 228 -9.55 -16.21 -20.78
CA CYS A 228 -8.50 -15.62 -19.96
C CYS A 228 -9.05 -14.47 -19.12
N SER A 229 -8.91 -14.55 -17.80
CA SER A 229 -9.33 -13.49 -16.86
C SER A 229 -8.14 -12.63 -16.43
N TYR A 230 -8.27 -11.32 -16.56
CA TYR A 230 -7.27 -10.34 -16.17
C TYR A 230 -7.80 -9.58 -14.96
N THR A 231 -7.27 -9.88 -13.77
CA THR A 231 -7.68 -9.29 -12.49
C THR A 231 -6.71 -8.21 -12.09
N ILE A 232 -7.20 -6.99 -11.86
CA ILE A 232 -6.41 -5.86 -11.40
C ILE A 232 -6.81 -5.58 -9.95
N ARG A 233 -5.83 -5.57 -9.06
CA ARG A 233 -5.96 -5.11 -7.69
C ARG A 233 -5.64 -3.63 -7.63
N ARG A 234 -6.55 -2.90 -7.00
CA ARG A 234 -6.40 -1.50 -6.67
C ARG A 234 -5.10 -1.26 -5.88
N ALA A 235 -4.22 -0.40 -6.40
CA ALA A 235 -2.94 -0.07 -5.78
C ALA A 235 -3.06 0.92 -4.60
N ASP A 236 -4.09 1.77 -4.62
CA ASP A 236 -4.40 2.77 -3.59
C ASP A 236 -5.92 2.98 -3.53
N SER A 237 -6.48 3.17 -2.32
CA SER A 237 -7.91 3.45 -2.09
C SER A 237 -8.51 4.58 -2.94
N ARG A 238 -7.70 5.55 -3.38
CA ARG A 238 -8.10 6.72 -4.21
C ARG A 238 -8.23 6.40 -5.71
N ILE A 239 -7.85 5.19 -6.12
CA ILE A 239 -7.97 4.71 -7.49
C ILE A 239 -9.30 3.99 -7.63
N CYS A 240 -10.25 4.59 -8.36
CA CYS A 240 -11.52 3.94 -8.70
C CYS A 240 -11.63 3.60 -10.19
N LYS A 241 -10.68 4.03 -11.01
CA LYS A 241 -10.70 3.84 -12.46
C LYS A 241 -9.37 3.29 -12.97
N VAL A 242 -9.47 2.41 -13.95
CA VAL A 242 -8.34 1.88 -14.73
C VAL A 242 -8.47 2.37 -16.16
N LEU A 243 -7.41 2.98 -16.68
CA LEU A 243 -7.25 3.30 -18.09
C LEU A 243 -6.52 2.16 -18.79
N LEU A 244 -7.13 1.63 -19.84
CA LEU A 244 -6.55 0.63 -20.75
C LEU A 244 -6.17 1.34 -22.05
N GLU A 245 -4.89 1.55 -22.28
CA GLU A 245 -4.38 2.04 -23.55
C GLU A 245 -4.17 0.86 -24.53
N ILE A 246 -5.09 0.70 -25.47
CA ILE A 246 -5.09 -0.39 -26.45
C ILE A 246 -4.14 0.00 -27.59
N ARG A 247 -2.94 -0.57 -27.60
CA ARG A 247 -1.92 -0.34 -28.63
C ARG A 247 -2.24 -1.13 -29.90
N LEU A 248 -2.71 -2.37 -29.74
CA LEU A 248 -3.15 -3.22 -30.83
C LEU A 248 -4.31 -4.11 -30.37
N LEU A 249 -5.32 -4.27 -31.24
CA LEU A 249 -6.43 -5.19 -31.07
C LEU A 249 -6.78 -5.78 -32.43
N ASP A 250 -6.41 -7.03 -32.64
CA ASP A 250 -6.61 -7.77 -33.88
C ASP A 250 -7.08 -9.18 -33.56
N PHE A 251 -8.39 -9.38 -33.67
CA PHE A 251 -9.03 -10.68 -33.50
C PHE A 251 -9.39 -11.36 -34.84
N GLY A 252 -8.80 -10.88 -35.94
CA GLY A 252 -9.07 -11.43 -37.27
C GLY A 252 -10.46 -11.06 -37.79
N ARG A 253 -10.98 -11.86 -38.74
CA ARG A 253 -12.19 -11.54 -39.50
C ARG A 253 -13.45 -12.04 -38.80
N HIS A 254 -14.29 -11.12 -38.33
CA HIS A 254 -15.58 -11.47 -37.73
C HIS A 254 -16.65 -11.76 -38.79
N THR A 255 -17.38 -12.87 -38.66
CA THR A 255 -18.58 -13.16 -39.45
C THR A 255 -19.83 -13.12 -38.55
N GLY A 256 -20.88 -12.39 -38.95
CA GLY A 256 -22.22 -12.56 -38.35
C GLY A 256 -22.74 -11.55 -37.30
N GLY A 257 -22.14 -10.37 -37.13
CA GLY A 257 -22.68 -9.29 -36.26
C GLY A 257 -21.67 -8.75 -35.23
N PRO A 258 -22.05 -7.77 -34.38
CA PRO A 258 -21.10 -7.11 -33.47
C PRO A 258 -20.59 -8.09 -32.39
N CYS A 259 -19.29 -8.40 -32.44
CA CYS A 259 -18.55 -9.21 -31.47
C CYS A 259 -19.11 -10.61 -31.17
N ARG A 260 -19.49 -11.36 -32.22
CA ARG A 260 -19.92 -12.77 -32.09
C ARG A 260 -18.81 -13.82 -32.12
N GLY A 261 -17.58 -13.44 -32.48
CA GLY A 261 -16.40 -14.31 -32.46
C GLY A 261 -15.56 -14.07 -31.20
N ASP A 262 -14.28 -13.74 -31.36
CA ASP A 262 -13.41 -13.40 -30.22
C ASP A 262 -13.63 -11.97 -29.71
N TYR A 263 -13.59 -11.77 -28.38
CA TYR A 263 -13.81 -10.46 -27.76
C TYR A 263 -13.20 -10.34 -26.36
N LEU A 264 -13.02 -9.09 -25.93
CA LEU A 264 -12.83 -8.72 -24.53
C LEU A 264 -14.18 -8.35 -23.91
N GLU A 265 -14.48 -8.86 -22.73
CA GLU A 265 -15.68 -8.58 -21.93
C GLU A 265 -15.29 -7.92 -20.61
N PHE A 266 -15.96 -6.81 -20.28
CA PHE A 266 -15.69 -5.99 -19.10
C PHE A 266 -16.71 -6.23 -17.98
N PRO A 267 -16.46 -5.77 -16.74
CA PRO A 267 -17.40 -5.94 -15.61
C PRO A 267 -18.82 -5.42 -15.85
N ASP A 268 -18.98 -4.41 -16.71
CA ASP A 268 -20.27 -3.84 -17.12
C ASP A 268 -20.97 -4.64 -18.23
N LEU A 269 -20.44 -5.82 -18.59
CA LEU A 269 -20.87 -6.70 -19.68
C LEU A 269 -20.69 -6.08 -21.08
N SER A 270 -19.99 -4.95 -21.19
CA SER A 270 -19.61 -4.40 -22.50
C SER A 270 -18.56 -5.29 -23.16
N ARG A 271 -18.65 -5.41 -24.50
CA ARG A 271 -17.75 -6.24 -25.31
C ARG A 271 -17.00 -5.40 -26.34
N THR A 272 -15.72 -5.70 -26.53
CA THR A 272 -14.87 -5.08 -27.54
C THR A 272 -14.20 -6.14 -28.40
N CYS A 273 -14.32 -6.02 -29.72
CA CYS A 273 -13.71 -6.92 -30.69
C CYS A 273 -13.06 -6.20 -31.89
N VAL A 274 -13.39 -4.94 -32.17
CA VAL A 274 -12.84 -4.16 -33.29
C VAL A 274 -12.65 -2.68 -32.90
N GLY A 275 -11.51 -2.12 -33.31
CA GLY A 275 -11.25 -0.69 -33.61
C GLY A 275 -12.14 0.41 -33.01
N TYR A 276 -12.15 0.56 -31.67
CA TYR A 276 -12.66 1.75 -30.95
C TYR A 276 -11.68 2.11 -29.82
N PRO A 277 -11.65 3.39 -29.37
CA PRO A 277 -10.45 4.22 -29.27
C PRO A 277 -9.30 3.53 -28.53
N SER A 278 -8.07 3.96 -28.81
CA SER A 278 -6.83 3.53 -28.16
C SER A 278 -6.82 3.64 -26.63
N ARG A 279 -7.93 4.04 -25.98
CA ARG A 279 -8.11 4.27 -24.56
C ARG A 279 -9.52 3.84 -24.10
N LYS A 280 -9.62 2.94 -23.13
CA LYS A 280 -10.87 2.53 -22.46
C LYS A 280 -10.74 2.74 -20.95
N ILE A 281 -11.72 3.39 -20.33
CA ILE A 281 -11.77 3.54 -18.87
C ILE A 281 -12.73 2.49 -18.31
N VAL A 282 -12.32 1.81 -17.24
CA VAL A 282 -13.10 0.80 -16.53
C VAL A 282 -13.07 1.11 -15.05
N ASP A 283 -14.25 1.15 -14.42
CA ASP A 283 -14.37 1.44 -12.99
C ASP A 283 -14.18 0.16 -12.17
N PHE A 284 -13.56 0.28 -10.99
CA PHE A 284 -13.64 -0.75 -9.98
C PHE A 284 -15.09 -0.88 -9.48
N LEU A 285 -15.57 -2.10 -9.30
CA LEU A 285 -16.90 -2.34 -8.76
C LEU A 285 -17.00 -1.75 -7.33
N ARG A 286 -18.18 -1.21 -6.97
CA ARG A 286 -18.40 -0.59 -5.66
C ARG A 286 -18.10 -1.59 -4.54
N GLY A 287 -17.20 -1.21 -3.62
CA GLY A 287 -16.77 -2.07 -2.51
C GLY A 287 -15.79 -3.19 -2.89
N SER A 288 -15.31 -3.20 -4.14
CA SER A 288 -14.29 -4.16 -4.60
C SER A 288 -12.98 -3.45 -4.89
N ASP A 289 -11.90 -4.00 -4.33
CA ASP A 289 -10.52 -3.64 -4.71
C ASP A 289 -10.04 -4.44 -5.92
N LEU A 290 -10.90 -5.27 -6.51
CA LEU A 290 -10.61 -6.09 -7.67
C LEU A 290 -11.48 -5.68 -8.86
N LEU A 291 -10.86 -5.55 -10.02
CA LEU A 291 -11.49 -5.34 -11.32
C LEU A 291 -11.08 -6.51 -12.22
N THR A 292 -12.04 -7.19 -12.84
CA THR A 292 -11.72 -8.33 -13.74
C THR A 292 -12.36 -8.13 -15.11
N PHE A 293 -11.56 -8.21 -16.18
CA PHE A 293 -12.07 -8.32 -17.54
C PHE A 293 -11.59 -9.64 -18.17
N THR A 294 -12.33 -10.13 -19.16
CA THR A 294 -12.13 -11.49 -19.70
C THR A 294 -11.93 -11.45 -21.21
N PHE A 295 -10.88 -12.11 -21.70
CA PHE A 295 -10.72 -12.44 -23.12
C PHE A 295 -11.34 -13.79 -23.42
N ILE A 296 -12.21 -13.84 -24.43
CA ILE A 296 -12.89 -15.04 -24.87
C ILE A 296 -12.57 -15.26 -26.35
N SER A 297 -12.01 -16.43 -26.69
CA SER A 297 -11.88 -16.88 -28.08
C SER A 297 -12.81 -18.04 -28.40
N ASP A 298 -13.28 -18.08 -29.64
CA ASP A 298 -14.12 -19.15 -30.17
C ASP A 298 -13.28 -20.31 -30.73
N GLY A 299 -13.94 -21.26 -31.41
CA GLY A 299 -13.28 -22.44 -31.97
C GLY A 299 -12.55 -22.23 -33.30
N TYR A 300 -12.64 -21.05 -33.91
CA TYR A 300 -12.30 -20.84 -35.33
C TYR A 300 -11.60 -19.51 -35.62
N GLY A 301 -10.38 -19.60 -36.14
CA GLY A 301 -9.60 -18.42 -36.54
C GLY A 301 -8.90 -17.75 -35.37
N SER A 302 -7.90 -16.93 -35.69
CA SER A 302 -7.16 -16.13 -34.71
C SER A 302 -6.53 -14.93 -35.43
N GLY A 303 -6.66 -13.73 -34.86
CA GLY A 303 -5.83 -12.59 -35.24
C GLY A 303 -4.50 -12.57 -34.48
N LYS A 304 -3.75 -11.47 -34.55
CA LYS A 304 -2.52 -11.28 -33.76
C LYS A 304 -2.78 -11.23 -32.25
N GLY A 305 -3.99 -10.87 -31.85
CA GLY A 305 -4.41 -10.72 -30.46
C GLY A 305 -4.45 -9.26 -29.99
N PHE A 306 -4.11 -9.02 -28.73
CA PHE A 306 -4.06 -7.66 -28.17
C PHE A 306 -2.76 -7.34 -27.47
N ASP A 307 -2.44 -6.05 -27.43
CA ASP A 307 -1.40 -5.43 -26.61
C ASP A 307 -1.98 -4.18 -25.95
N ILE A 308 -2.01 -4.17 -24.61
CA ILE A 308 -2.70 -3.18 -23.78
C ILE A 308 -1.76 -2.71 -22.68
N GLU A 309 -1.60 -1.40 -22.58
CA GLU A 309 -0.96 -0.78 -21.42
C GLU A 309 -2.04 -0.40 -20.39
N VAL A 310 -1.85 -0.86 -19.16
CA VAL A 310 -2.74 -0.65 -18.03
C VAL A 310 -2.18 0.46 -17.16
N LEU A 311 -3.00 1.46 -16.88
CA LEU A 311 -2.70 2.56 -15.95
C LEU A 311 -3.83 2.68 -14.92
N GLN A 312 -3.51 2.43 -13.66
CA GLN A 312 -4.42 2.77 -12.56
C GLN A 312 -4.43 4.29 -12.38
N VAL A 313 -5.60 4.93 -12.49
CA VAL A 313 -5.70 6.39 -12.49
C VAL A 313 -5.74 6.91 -11.04
N PRO A 314 -4.74 7.66 -10.55
CA PRO A 314 -4.77 8.25 -9.21
C PRO A 314 -5.97 9.17 -9.03
N ASP A 315 -6.47 9.26 -7.80
CA ASP A 315 -7.53 10.20 -7.40
C ASP A 315 -8.80 10.13 -8.28
N SER A 316 -8.99 9.00 -8.97
CA SER A 316 -10.08 8.77 -9.92
C SER A 316 -11.39 8.34 -9.27
N CYS A 317 -11.39 8.20 -7.94
CA CYS A 317 -12.59 8.15 -7.12
C CYS A 317 -13.36 9.47 -7.10
N THR A 318 -12.77 10.55 -7.61
CA THR A 318 -13.51 11.76 -7.97
C THR A 318 -14.49 11.44 -9.11
N ALA A 319 -15.76 11.82 -8.95
CA ALA A 319 -16.74 11.70 -10.00
C ALA A 319 -16.15 12.32 -11.29
N SER A 320 -16.10 11.53 -12.37
CA SER A 320 -15.76 12.10 -13.68
C SER A 320 -16.70 13.28 -13.94
N PRO A 321 -16.26 14.35 -14.62
CA PRO A 321 -17.17 15.36 -15.12
C PRO A 321 -18.21 14.65 -15.98
N VAL A 322 -19.44 14.57 -15.48
CA VAL A 322 -20.56 14.00 -16.22
C VAL A 322 -20.73 14.88 -17.47
N PRO A 323 -20.83 14.29 -18.68
CA PRO A 323 -21.14 15.06 -19.88
C PRO A 323 -22.48 15.80 -19.68
N PRO A 324 -22.69 16.99 -20.26
CA PRO A 324 -23.98 17.64 -20.16
C PRO A 324 -25.01 16.78 -20.88
N ARG A 325 -25.87 16.09 -20.13
CA ARG A 325 -27.05 15.41 -20.67
C ARG A 325 -28.30 15.85 -19.93
N GLN A 326 -28.95 16.78 -20.64
CA GLN A 326 -30.35 17.12 -20.80
C GLN A 326 -31.41 16.84 -19.71
N PRO A 327 -32.40 17.76 -19.59
CA PRO A 327 -33.32 17.83 -18.48
C PRO A 327 -34.49 16.85 -18.64
N GLY A 328 -34.81 16.13 -17.56
CA GLY A 328 -35.99 15.26 -17.53
C GLY A 328 -36.28 14.69 -16.15
N SER A 329 -37.12 15.39 -15.40
CA SER A 329 -38.24 14.86 -14.61
C SER A 329 -38.00 13.69 -13.65
N GLY A 330 -38.01 13.98 -12.33
CA GLY A 330 -38.55 13.08 -11.32
C GLY A 330 -37.65 12.83 -10.10
N SER A 331 -37.81 13.66 -9.07
CA SER A 331 -37.70 13.40 -7.61
C SER A 331 -36.66 12.42 -6.99
N GLU A 332 -35.60 12.01 -7.69
CA GLU A 332 -34.44 11.30 -7.10
C GLU A 332 -33.09 11.97 -7.44
N GLN A 333 -33.12 13.15 -8.07
CA GLN A 333 -31.95 13.77 -8.74
C GLN A 333 -31.19 14.83 -7.93
N CYS A 334 -31.34 14.87 -6.60
CA CYS A 334 -30.61 15.81 -5.75
C CYS A 334 -29.83 15.19 -4.59
N ASP A 335 -29.81 13.87 -4.49
CA ASP A 335 -29.00 13.16 -3.51
C ASP A 335 -27.50 13.43 -3.75
N GLN A 336 -26.76 13.70 -2.68
CA GLN A 336 -25.32 13.93 -2.71
C GLN A 336 -24.63 13.10 -1.62
N GLU A 337 -23.37 12.74 -1.85
CA GLU A 337 -22.59 11.94 -0.91
C GLU A 337 -21.17 12.51 -0.77
N VAL A 338 -20.71 12.66 0.48
CA VAL A 338 -19.33 12.99 0.83
C VAL A 338 -18.67 11.73 1.38
N ILE A 339 -17.69 11.20 0.64
CA ILE A 339 -16.90 10.00 1.01
C ILE A 339 -15.44 10.33 1.36
N SER A 340 -15.05 11.61 1.25
CA SER A 340 -13.70 12.12 1.49
C SER A 340 -13.61 12.92 2.80
N VAL A 341 -12.39 13.22 3.25
CA VAL A 341 -12.14 14.02 4.47
C VAL A 341 -12.86 15.35 4.43
N THR A 342 -12.85 16.03 3.29
CA THR A 342 -13.63 17.24 3.06
C THR A 342 -14.60 17.05 1.91
N GLY A 343 -15.68 17.85 1.88
CA GLY A 343 -16.68 17.81 0.83
C GLY A 343 -17.64 18.98 0.91
N HIS A 344 -18.69 18.98 0.09
CA HIS A 344 -19.71 20.02 0.09
C HIS A 344 -21.09 19.43 -0.18
N PHE A 345 -22.11 20.08 0.38
CA PHE A 345 -23.50 19.84 0.03
C PHE A 345 -24.15 21.12 -0.45
N THR A 346 -24.81 21.05 -1.60
CA THR A 346 -25.59 22.15 -2.15
C THR A 346 -27.06 21.80 -2.32
N SER A 347 -27.96 22.74 -2.06
CA SER A 347 -29.37 22.55 -2.38
C SER A 347 -29.58 22.48 -3.91
N PRO A 348 -30.67 21.85 -4.39
CA PRO A 348 -31.00 21.85 -5.81
C PRO A 348 -30.98 23.27 -6.38
N ARG A 349 -30.34 23.44 -7.54
CA ARG A 349 -30.27 24.70 -8.31
C ARG A 349 -29.46 25.84 -7.68
N PHE A 350 -28.79 25.61 -6.55
CA PHE A 350 -27.91 26.60 -5.91
C PHE A 350 -26.89 27.16 -6.92
N PRO A 351 -26.64 28.48 -6.98
CA PRO A 351 -27.09 29.54 -6.04
C PRO A 351 -28.50 30.09 -6.31
N ASN A 352 -29.22 29.56 -7.31
CA ASN A 352 -30.62 29.92 -7.52
C ASN A 352 -31.50 29.19 -6.50
N SER A 353 -32.71 29.71 -6.31
CA SER A 353 -33.65 29.12 -5.37
C SER A 353 -34.01 27.67 -5.68
N TYR A 354 -34.11 26.86 -4.64
CA TYR A 354 -34.51 25.47 -4.75
C TYR A 354 -35.98 25.32 -5.19
N GLY A 355 -36.36 24.13 -5.64
CA GLY A 355 -37.72 23.85 -6.11
C GLY A 355 -38.74 23.54 -5.02
N PRO A 356 -40.04 23.53 -5.36
CA PRO A 356 -41.07 23.02 -4.47
C PRO A 356 -41.06 21.50 -4.41
N ASN A 357 -41.47 20.94 -3.27
CA ASN A 357 -41.60 19.49 -3.00
C ASN A 357 -40.32 18.68 -3.20
N GLU A 358 -39.16 19.30 -3.02
CA GLU A 358 -37.86 18.63 -3.13
C GLU A 358 -37.68 17.71 -1.91
N ARG A 359 -37.10 16.54 -2.14
CA ARG A 359 -36.73 15.58 -1.10
C ARG A 359 -35.36 15.02 -1.43
N CYS A 360 -34.34 15.59 -0.81
CA CYS A 360 -32.95 15.24 -1.07
C CYS A 360 -32.32 14.57 0.15
N ARG A 361 -31.51 13.55 -0.09
CA ARG A 361 -30.70 12.89 0.93
C ARG A 361 -29.22 13.23 0.72
N PHE A 362 -28.61 13.79 1.75
CA PHE A 362 -27.18 14.10 1.79
C PHE A 362 -26.49 13.09 2.71
N THR A 363 -25.59 12.29 2.15
CA THR A 363 -24.94 11.19 2.88
C THR A 363 -23.50 11.57 3.20
N ILE A 364 -23.10 11.55 4.47
CA ILE A 364 -21.70 11.63 4.88
C ILE A 364 -21.25 10.21 5.21
N ARG A 365 -20.33 9.65 4.44
CA ARG A 365 -19.74 8.34 4.72
C ARG A 365 -18.40 8.54 5.42
N LYS A 366 -18.24 7.91 6.59
CA LYS A 366 -17.03 7.99 7.40
C LYS A 366 -15.85 7.53 6.56
N VAL A 367 -14.86 8.41 6.45
CA VAL A 367 -13.60 8.09 5.76
C VAL A 367 -12.75 7.11 6.60
N ASP A 368 -12.94 7.10 7.91
CA ASP A 368 -12.22 6.25 8.86
C ASP A 368 -13.09 5.95 10.10
N PRO A 369 -12.98 4.77 10.74
CA PRO A 369 -13.74 4.42 11.94
C PRO A 369 -13.52 5.36 13.14
N SER A 370 -12.40 6.10 13.17
CA SER A 370 -12.09 7.08 14.22
C SER A 370 -12.84 8.41 14.06
N VAL A 371 -13.58 8.60 12.96
CA VAL A 371 -14.40 9.79 12.72
C VAL A 371 -15.75 9.63 13.41
N CYS A 372 -15.91 10.31 14.54
CA CYS A 372 -17.19 10.42 15.25
C CYS A 372 -17.72 11.86 15.31
N SER A 373 -17.01 12.86 14.81
CA SER A 373 -17.51 14.22 14.66
C SER A 373 -17.17 14.78 13.29
N VAL A 374 -18.04 15.63 12.77
CA VAL A 374 -17.83 16.39 11.53
C VAL A 374 -18.09 17.87 11.78
N GLU A 375 -17.29 18.72 11.17
CA GLU A 375 -17.52 20.15 11.12
C GLU A 375 -18.34 20.48 9.86
N LEU A 376 -19.49 21.13 10.05
CA LEU A 376 -20.32 21.71 9.00
C LEU A 376 -20.09 23.22 8.98
N ASP A 377 -19.46 23.72 7.94
CA ASP A 377 -19.26 25.15 7.67
C ASP A 377 -20.36 25.65 6.73
N PHE A 378 -21.36 26.31 7.31
CA PHE A 378 -22.49 26.91 6.59
C PHE A 378 -22.04 28.20 5.91
N ARG A 379 -21.38 28.06 4.76
CA ARG A 379 -20.91 29.19 3.95
C ARG A 379 -22.07 30.02 3.43
N ARG A 380 -23.14 29.35 3.00
CA ARG A 380 -24.43 29.93 2.65
C ARG A 380 -25.52 28.98 3.10
N PHE A 381 -26.52 29.47 3.82
CA PHE A 381 -27.69 28.69 4.20
C PHE A 381 -28.88 29.63 4.38
N ASP A 382 -29.88 29.49 3.51
CA ASP A 382 -31.11 30.26 3.55
C ASP A 382 -32.28 29.41 3.04
N LEU A 383 -33.16 29.01 3.96
CA LEU A 383 -34.38 28.24 3.70
C LEU A 383 -35.60 29.00 4.25
N GLU A 384 -36.81 28.69 3.76
CA GLU A 384 -38.03 29.35 4.24
C GLU A 384 -38.19 29.20 5.76
N TYR A 385 -38.18 30.34 6.46
CA TYR A 385 -38.38 30.37 7.89
C TYR A 385 -39.86 30.15 8.25
N SER A 386 -40.14 29.11 9.02
CA SER A 386 -41.50 28.74 9.44
C SER A 386 -41.64 28.62 10.98
N GLY A 387 -40.86 29.44 11.71
CA GLY A 387 -40.83 29.45 13.17
C GLY A 387 -39.81 28.45 13.75
N SER A 388 -39.83 28.28 15.08
CA SER A 388 -38.83 27.50 15.83
C SER A 388 -38.82 25.99 15.52
N ARG A 389 -39.83 25.48 14.82
CA ARG A 389 -39.94 24.05 14.47
C ARG A 389 -39.59 23.74 13.02
N CYS A 390 -39.34 24.76 12.18
CA CYS A 390 -39.02 24.59 10.76
C CYS A 390 -39.95 23.58 10.07
N SER A 391 -41.25 23.87 10.08
CA SER A 391 -42.30 22.94 9.65
C SER A 391 -42.56 22.91 8.15
N LYS A 392 -42.06 23.90 7.40
CA LYS A 392 -42.18 24.01 5.94
C LYS A 392 -40.94 23.44 5.26
N ASP A 393 -39.99 24.32 4.92
CA ASP A 393 -38.71 23.93 4.32
C ASP A 393 -37.65 23.74 5.39
N TYR A 394 -36.92 22.62 5.34
CA TYR A 394 -35.92 22.33 6.35
C TYR A 394 -34.84 21.35 5.90
N LEU A 395 -33.65 21.49 6.49
CA LEU A 395 -32.61 20.46 6.52
C LEU A 395 -32.64 19.74 7.86
N THR A 396 -32.77 18.41 7.86
CA THR A 396 -32.79 17.58 9.07
C THR A 396 -31.40 17.06 9.37
N LEU A 397 -30.91 17.31 10.58
CA LEU A 397 -29.72 16.68 11.14
C LEU A 397 -30.05 15.32 11.79
N PRO A 398 -29.05 14.46 12.06
CA PRO A 398 -29.27 13.10 12.55
C PRO A 398 -29.94 13.04 13.92
N SER A 399 -29.81 14.09 14.73
CA SER A 399 -30.50 14.27 16.01
C SER A 399 -31.98 14.66 15.88
N LEU A 400 -32.53 14.65 14.66
CA LEU A 400 -33.88 15.13 14.29
C LEU A 400 -34.08 16.64 14.44
N ASN A 401 -33.00 17.40 14.67
CA ASN A 401 -33.04 18.86 14.64
C ASN A 401 -33.25 19.34 13.21
N ARG A 402 -34.27 20.19 13.01
CA ARG A 402 -34.57 20.81 11.73
C ARG A 402 -34.00 22.22 11.67
N LEU A 403 -33.31 22.53 10.59
CA LEU A 403 -32.70 23.82 10.31
C LEU A 403 -33.48 24.54 9.20
N CYS A 404 -33.79 25.81 9.39
CA CYS A 404 -34.43 26.70 8.42
C CYS A 404 -34.09 28.17 8.71
N GLY A 405 -34.47 29.09 7.82
CA GLY A 405 -34.02 30.49 7.88
C GLY A 405 -32.56 30.63 7.48
N THR A 406 -31.94 31.73 7.91
CA THR A 406 -30.54 32.03 7.60
C THR A 406 -29.61 31.53 8.70
N ILE A 407 -28.60 30.71 8.33
CA ILE A 407 -27.57 30.18 9.24
C ILE A 407 -26.19 30.47 8.66
N SER A 408 -25.22 30.76 9.52
CA SER A 408 -23.83 30.97 9.10
C SER A 408 -22.84 30.44 10.14
N GLY A 409 -21.62 30.17 9.67
CA GLY A 409 -20.51 29.73 10.50
C GLY A 409 -20.39 28.22 10.63
N LYS A 410 -19.49 27.80 11.52
CA LYS A 410 -19.11 26.40 11.71
C LYS A 410 -19.89 25.78 12.86
N GLN A 411 -20.41 24.58 12.63
CA GLN A 411 -21.10 23.78 13.64
C GLN A 411 -20.50 22.38 13.67
N LEU A 412 -20.19 21.89 14.88
CA LEU A 412 -19.79 20.50 15.09
C LEU A 412 -21.03 19.61 15.17
N MET A 413 -21.00 18.47 14.47
CA MET A 413 -22.03 17.45 14.51
C MET A 413 -21.41 16.10 14.86
N GLU A 414 -21.96 15.46 15.89
CA GLU A 414 -21.60 14.09 16.28
C GLU A 414 -22.23 13.07 15.32
N LEU A 415 -21.44 12.06 14.94
CA LEU A 415 -21.83 10.94 14.10
C LEU A 415 -22.17 9.71 14.96
N PRO A 416 -23.07 8.83 14.49
CA PRO A 416 -23.36 7.58 15.17
C PRO A 416 -22.09 6.71 15.26
N LYS A 417 -21.74 6.20 16.45
CA LYS A 417 -20.54 5.34 16.61
C LYS A 417 -20.66 4.03 15.83
N ASP A 418 -21.86 3.46 15.80
CA ASP A 418 -22.12 2.14 15.21
C ASP A 418 -22.52 2.18 13.72
N SER A 419 -22.27 3.32 13.05
CA SER A 419 -22.59 3.46 11.63
C SER A 419 -21.43 4.07 10.85
N ASP A 420 -21.18 3.52 9.65
CA ASP A 420 -20.16 4.01 8.72
C ASP A 420 -20.64 5.21 7.89
N TYR A 421 -21.89 5.63 8.05
CA TYR A 421 -22.44 6.79 7.35
C TYR A 421 -23.55 7.45 8.13
N VAL A 422 -23.90 8.67 7.73
CA VAL A 422 -25.08 9.37 8.25
C VAL A 422 -25.80 10.11 7.13
N ASN A 423 -27.13 10.19 7.24
CA ASN A 423 -27.96 10.88 6.27
C ASN A 423 -28.54 12.17 6.88
N LEU A 424 -28.48 13.24 6.10
CA LEU A 424 -29.23 14.47 6.30
C LEU A 424 -30.34 14.54 5.24
N TYR A 425 -31.46 15.17 5.56
CA TYR A 425 -32.60 15.25 4.65
C TYR A 425 -33.05 16.68 4.45
N PHE A 426 -32.99 17.16 3.21
CA PHE A 426 -33.63 18.41 2.83
C PHE A 426 -35.03 18.13 2.28
N VAL A 427 -36.01 18.84 2.83
CA VAL A 427 -37.41 18.75 2.38
C VAL A 427 -37.92 20.17 2.17
N SER A 428 -38.53 20.43 1.01
CA SER A 428 -39.32 21.64 0.78
C SER A 428 -40.80 21.32 0.61
N ASP A 429 -41.66 22.29 0.91
CA ASP A 429 -43.10 22.21 0.67
C ASP A 429 -43.47 22.73 -0.74
N GLY A 430 -44.76 22.91 -1.02
CA GLY A 430 -45.23 23.35 -2.33
C GLY A 430 -45.06 24.84 -2.65
N TYR A 431 -44.68 25.68 -1.68
CA TYR A 431 -44.79 27.14 -1.76
C TYR A 431 -43.70 27.88 -0.98
N GLY A 432 -43.10 28.90 -1.60
CA GLY A 432 -42.00 29.64 -0.99
C GLY A 432 -40.67 28.94 -1.25
N HIS A 433 -39.67 29.71 -1.67
CA HIS A 433 -38.33 29.19 -1.92
C HIS A 433 -37.30 30.28 -1.68
N ALA A 434 -36.25 29.92 -0.97
CA ALA A 434 -35.08 30.76 -0.72
C ALA A 434 -33.90 30.28 -1.58
N PRO A 435 -32.77 31.01 -1.63
CA PRO A 435 -31.59 30.65 -2.41
C PRO A 435 -30.97 29.28 -2.06
N GLY A 436 -31.29 28.72 -0.89
CA GLY A 436 -30.84 27.39 -0.49
C GLY A 436 -29.50 27.40 0.26
N PHE A 437 -28.66 26.38 0.08
CA PHE A 437 -27.44 26.22 0.86
C PHE A 437 -26.22 25.73 0.07
N ASP A 438 -25.04 26.10 0.57
CA ASP A 438 -23.71 25.51 0.34
C ASP A 438 -23.05 25.29 1.71
N ILE A 439 -22.90 24.02 2.08
CA ILE A 439 -22.35 23.57 3.36
C ILE A 439 -21.04 22.85 3.06
N HIS A 440 -19.92 23.38 3.55
CA HIS A 440 -18.66 22.68 3.50
C HIS A 440 -18.56 21.68 4.66
N VAL A 441 -18.20 20.44 4.36
CA VAL A 441 -18.13 19.35 5.34
C VAL A 441 -16.67 19.00 5.55
N THR A 442 -16.23 18.90 6.81
CA THR A 442 -14.90 18.40 7.18
C THR A 442 -15.05 17.29 8.22
N GLN A 443 -14.62 16.08 7.89
CA GLN A 443 -14.59 14.92 8.78
C GLN A 443 -13.38 15.00 9.71
N LEU A 444 -13.61 14.88 11.02
CA LEU A 444 -12.57 15.04 12.03
C LEU A 444 -12.14 13.68 12.59
N PHE A 445 -10.87 13.33 12.40
CA PHE A 445 -10.30 12.06 12.89
C PHE A 445 -10.18 12.01 14.41
N ASN A 446 -10.18 10.79 14.96
CA ASN A 446 -9.97 10.50 16.39
C ASN A 446 -10.95 11.19 17.35
N THR A 447 -12.19 11.41 16.92
CA THR A 447 -13.21 12.13 17.69
C THR A 447 -14.13 11.20 18.50
N CYS A 448 -13.98 9.89 18.36
CA CYS A 448 -14.84 8.89 19.02
C CYS A 448 -14.70 8.80 20.54
N ASP A 449 -13.62 9.33 21.10
CA ASP A 449 -13.27 9.24 22.53
C ASP A 449 -13.62 10.50 23.33
N GLY A 450 -14.32 11.47 22.71
CA GLY A 450 -14.83 12.66 23.40
C GLY A 450 -13.81 13.77 23.68
N TYR A 451 -12.58 13.64 23.18
CA TYR A 451 -11.54 14.66 23.29
C TYR A 451 -11.19 15.21 21.90
N GLY A 452 -11.99 16.17 21.45
CA GLY A 452 -11.70 16.92 20.22
C GLY A 452 -10.54 17.90 20.39
N LEU A 453 -9.90 18.19 19.26
CA LEU A 453 -8.91 19.24 18.99
C LEU A 453 -7.44 18.88 19.30
N GLN A 454 -6.62 18.86 18.24
CA GLN A 454 -5.18 19.20 18.17
C GLN A 454 -4.37 18.89 19.44
N GLY A 455 -3.53 17.85 19.41
CA GLY A 455 -2.65 17.55 20.53
C GLY A 455 -1.78 18.77 20.87
N PRO A 456 -1.57 19.11 22.15
CA PRO A 456 -0.91 20.36 22.58
C PRO A 456 0.58 20.48 22.20
N CYS A 457 1.12 19.53 21.43
CA CYS A 457 2.54 19.37 21.15
C CYS A 457 2.88 19.07 19.69
N ASP A 458 1.89 19.07 18.79
CA ASP A 458 2.11 18.80 17.37
C ASP A 458 2.90 19.96 16.72
N GLN A 459 3.90 19.64 15.90
CA GLN A 459 4.78 20.61 15.24
C GLN A 459 5.03 20.24 13.78
N GLU A 460 5.22 21.24 12.91
CA GLU A 460 5.45 21.03 11.48
C GLU A 460 6.68 21.81 10.97
N ILE A 461 7.43 21.23 10.03
CA ILE A 461 8.58 21.84 9.36
C ILE A 461 8.42 21.70 7.85
N GLY A 462 8.50 22.82 7.12
CA GLY A 462 8.46 22.85 5.65
C GLY A 462 9.62 23.60 5.01
N THR A 463 10.70 23.85 5.76
CA THR A 463 11.89 24.59 5.32
C THR A 463 13.08 23.64 5.10
N PHE A 464 14.10 24.06 4.36
CA PHE A 464 15.30 23.25 4.08
C PHE A 464 16.03 22.77 5.34
N THR A 465 15.93 23.53 6.43
CA THR A 465 16.41 23.16 7.76
C THR A 465 15.37 23.57 8.80
N GLY A 466 15.29 22.85 9.91
CA GLY A 466 14.39 23.15 11.02
C GLY A 466 14.69 22.27 12.25
N SER A 467 14.01 22.55 13.36
CA SER A 467 14.15 21.76 14.59
C SER A 467 12.83 21.73 15.36
N PHE A 468 12.57 20.62 16.03
CA PHE A 468 11.46 20.47 16.98
C PHE A 468 12.00 19.98 18.33
N THR A 469 11.24 20.24 19.40
CA THR A 469 11.56 19.72 20.74
C THR A 469 10.33 19.06 21.35
N SER A 470 10.55 18.10 22.26
CA SER A 470 9.48 17.53 23.06
C SER A 470 8.85 18.60 23.97
N PRO A 471 7.57 18.44 24.38
CA PRO A 471 6.91 19.36 25.28
C PRO A 471 7.66 19.49 26.59
N GLY A 472 7.90 20.73 27.02
CA GLY A 472 8.60 21.02 28.26
C GLY A 472 10.13 20.97 28.19
N TYR A 473 10.73 20.56 27.06
CA TYR A 473 12.19 20.55 26.88
C TYR A 473 12.79 21.94 27.18
N PRO A 474 13.87 22.02 27.98
CA PRO A 474 14.77 20.94 28.43
C PRO A 474 14.32 20.18 29.70
N SER A 475 13.15 20.47 30.25
CA SER A 475 12.57 19.72 31.37
C SER A 475 11.96 18.39 30.90
N SER A 476 11.64 17.50 31.86
CA SER A 476 10.97 16.23 31.57
C SER A 476 9.63 16.46 30.87
N TYR A 477 9.33 15.61 29.88
CA TYR A 477 8.05 15.62 29.20
C TYR A 477 6.92 15.16 30.14
N SER A 478 5.73 15.75 29.98
CA SER A 478 4.54 15.35 30.75
C SER A 478 4.11 13.92 30.39
N PRO A 479 3.46 13.17 31.30
CA PRO A 479 2.92 11.85 30.97
C PRO A 479 1.75 11.94 29.98
N ASN A 480 1.42 10.80 29.34
CA ASN A 480 0.27 10.60 28.45
C ASN A 480 0.21 11.52 27.23
N GLN A 481 1.37 11.96 26.72
CA GLN A 481 1.44 12.80 25.53
C GLN A 481 1.43 11.94 24.25
N ARG A 482 0.65 12.35 23.26
CA ARG A 482 0.72 11.82 21.89
C ARG A 482 0.95 12.98 20.93
N CYS A 483 2.22 13.19 20.59
CA CYS A 483 2.68 14.28 19.71
C CYS A 483 2.97 13.75 18.30
N THR A 484 2.67 14.56 17.30
CA THR A 484 2.98 14.31 15.90
C THR A 484 3.90 15.41 15.36
N PHE A 485 5.04 15.01 14.80
CA PHE A 485 5.98 15.92 14.15
C PHE A 485 5.95 15.67 12.64
N SER A 486 5.50 16.65 11.85
CA SER A 486 5.38 16.54 10.39
C SER A 486 6.52 17.28 9.69
N ILE A 487 7.23 16.60 8.78
CA ILE A 487 8.24 17.23 7.91
C ILE A 487 7.74 17.17 6.46
N HIS A 488 7.57 18.33 5.87
CA HIS A 488 7.20 18.50 4.46
C HIS A 488 8.45 18.84 3.65
N ARG A 489 8.49 18.37 2.40
CA ARG A 489 9.53 18.75 1.45
C ARG A 489 9.56 20.28 1.31
N ALA A 490 10.75 20.86 1.43
CA ALA A 490 10.93 22.30 1.27
C ALA A 490 10.61 22.75 -0.18
N ASP A 491 10.94 21.92 -1.16
CA ASP A 491 10.51 22.04 -2.54
C ASP A 491 10.56 20.68 -3.27
N LEU A 492 10.38 20.70 -4.60
CA LEU A 492 10.34 19.51 -5.45
C LEU A 492 11.72 18.85 -5.70
N THR A 493 12.82 19.46 -5.28
CA THR A 493 14.19 18.98 -5.48
C THR A 493 14.72 18.18 -4.28
N VAL A 494 14.04 18.26 -3.13
CA VAL A 494 14.41 17.55 -1.90
C VAL A 494 13.80 16.14 -1.89
N CYS A 495 14.66 15.13 -1.87
CA CYS A 495 14.27 13.72 -1.96
C CYS A 495 14.51 12.91 -0.68
N SER A 496 15.22 13.47 0.29
CA SER A 496 15.51 12.83 1.57
C SER A 496 15.62 13.87 2.69
N VAL A 497 15.45 13.41 3.92
CA VAL A 497 15.61 14.21 5.14
C VAL A 497 16.62 13.50 6.03
N GLU A 498 17.60 14.24 6.52
CA GLU A 498 18.54 13.79 7.56
C GLU A 498 18.03 14.23 8.93
N LEU A 499 17.88 13.28 9.86
CA LEU A 499 17.51 13.57 11.25
C LEU A 499 18.75 13.52 12.13
N ASN A 500 19.01 14.61 12.86
CA ASN A 500 20.12 14.71 13.80
C ASN A 500 19.60 14.95 15.22
N PHE A 501 19.75 13.95 16.10
CA PHE A 501 19.34 14.02 17.50
C PHE A 501 20.41 14.71 18.34
N LYS A 502 20.16 15.97 18.73
CA LYS A 502 21.06 16.70 19.63
C LYS A 502 21.01 16.21 21.08
N LYS A 503 19.82 15.76 21.51
CA LYS A 503 19.57 15.22 22.85
C LYS A 503 18.43 14.20 22.75
N PHE A 504 18.61 13.03 23.34
CA PHE A 504 17.61 11.97 23.40
C PHE A 504 17.58 11.43 24.84
N ASP A 505 16.40 11.33 25.43
CA ASP A 505 16.21 10.85 26.80
C ASP A 505 14.73 10.49 26.97
N ILE A 506 14.40 9.22 26.74
CA ILE A 506 13.05 8.66 26.76
C ILE A 506 13.10 7.37 27.59
N GLU A 507 12.07 7.05 28.38
CA GLU A 507 12.08 5.88 29.27
C GLU A 507 12.48 4.59 28.53
N PHE A 508 13.59 3.98 28.94
CA PHE A 508 14.06 2.73 28.35
C PHE A 508 13.17 1.55 28.77
N SER A 509 12.82 0.70 27.81
CA SER A 509 12.17 -0.60 28.06
C SER A 509 12.81 -1.69 27.21
N ARG A 510 13.08 -2.84 27.84
CA ARG A 510 13.77 -3.99 27.23
C ARG A 510 12.97 -4.64 26.11
N ASP A 511 11.66 -4.40 26.05
CA ASP A 511 10.73 -4.97 25.09
C ASP A 511 10.53 -4.04 23.90
N GLN A 512 11.61 -3.70 23.20
CA GLN A 512 11.58 -2.86 21.99
C GLN A 512 10.86 -1.52 22.19
N CYS A 513 11.14 -0.81 23.30
CA CYS A 513 10.55 0.50 23.56
C CYS A 513 9.01 0.43 23.65
N SER A 514 8.49 -0.46 24.51
CA SER A 514 7.06 -0.70 24.71
C SER A 514 6.37 0.32 25.62
N LYS A 515 7.14 1.06 26.42
CA LYS A 515 6.66 2.13 27.30
C LYS A 515 6.61 3.47 26.54
N ASP A 516 7.53 4.37 26.84
CA ASP A 516 7.69 5.61 26.09
C ASP A 516 8.58 5.37 24.87
N PHE A 517 8.22 5.97 23.74
CA PHE A 517 9.02 5.85 22.53
C PHE A 517 8.81 7.02 21.57
N LEU A 518 9.85 7.30 20.78
CA LEU A 518 9.74 8.05 19.54
C LEU A 518 9.57 7.08 18.36
N MET A 519 8.59 7.38 17.52
CA MET A 519 8.25 6.61 16.33
C MET A 519 8.88 7.20 15.08
N LEU A 520 9.63 6.40 14.30
CA LEU A 520 10.02 6.79 12.95
C LEU A 520 9.04 6.29 11.88
N PRO A 521 9.04 6.91 10.67
CA PRO A 521 8.16 6.51 9.57
C PRO A 521 8.38 5.08 9.04
N ASP A 522 9.39 4.34 9.49
CA ASP A 522 9.60 2.92 9.17
C ASP A 522 8.98 1.98 10.23
N ARG A 523 8.33 2.52 11.27
CA ARG A 523 7.83 1.85 12.49
C ARG A 523 8.92 1.36 13.44
N SER A 524 10.16 1.80 13.29
CA SER A 524 11.16 1.64 14.34
C SER A 524 10.81 2.52 15.55
N ARG A 525 11.02 1.97 16.74
CA ARG A 525 10.82 2.67 18.03
C ARG A 525 12.18 3.00 18.62
N LEU A 526 12.34 4.24 19.04
CA LEU A 526 13.52 4.72 19.75
C LEU A 526 13.12 5.04 21.20
N CYS A 527 13.92 4.57 22.16
CA CYS A 527 13.82 4.87 23.58
C CYS A 527 15.21 4.71 24.22
N GLY A 528 15.37 5.17 25.46
CA GLY A 528 16.68 5.28 26.11
C GLY A 528 17.31 6.65 25.91
N THR A 529 18.62 6.72 26.08
CA THR A 529 19.42 7.95 26.13
C THR A 529 20.44 8.04 25.01
#